data_AF-A0A1A8ACE0-F1
#
_entry.id   AF-A0A1A8ACE0-F1
#
_cell.length_a   1.000
_cell.length_b   1.000
_cell.length_c   1.000
_cell.angle_alpha   90.00
_cell.angle_beta   90.00
_cell.angle_gamma   90.00
#
_symmetry.space_group_name_H-M   'P 1'
#
loop_
_entity.id
_entity.type
_entity.pdbx_description
1 polymer ?
#
loop_
_entity_poly.entity_id
_entity_poly.type
_entity_poly.pdbx_seq_one_letter_code
_entity_poly.pdbx_strand_id
1 'polypeptide(L)' 'LCTRCGEAVNAAGGACQAMGHVFHRACFTCSMCSESLDCEHF' A
#
# COMPACT_ATOMS: atom_id res chain seq x y z
N LEU A 1 10.05 0.45 2.91
CA LEU A 1 10.15 -0.73 2.02
C LEU A 1 8.78 -1.39 1.97
N CYS A 2 8.31 -1.81 0.80
CA CYS A 2 7.02 -2.45 0.65
C CYS A 2 7.05 -3.81 1.31
N THR A 3 6.19 -4.03 2.29
CA THR A 3 6.17 -5.31 3.03
C THR A 3 5.59 -6.45 2.15
N ARG A 4 4.88 -6.11 1.07
CA ARG A 4 4.29 -7.08 0.12
C ARG A 4 5.26 -7.57 -0.94
N CYS A 5 6.00 -6.68 -1.61
CA CYS A 5 6.93 -7.05 -2.68
C CYS A 5 8.41 -6.96 -2.28
N GLY A 6 8.74 -6.34 -1.14
CA GLY A 6 10.11 -6.18 -0.66
C GLY A 6 10.88 -5.04 -1.32
N GLU A 7 10.25 -4.21 -2.16
CA GLU A 7 10.93 -3.15 -2.90
C GLU A 7 10.82 -1.78 -2.22
N ALA A 8 11.71 -0.85 -2.55
CA ALA A 8 11.62 0.51 -2.04
C ALA A 8 10.35 1.21 -2.55
N VAL A 9 9.55 1.75 -1.63
CA VAL A 9 8.39 2.58 -2.00
C VAL A 9 8.89 4.00 -2.15
N ASN A 10 8.91 4.50 -3.38
CA ASN A 10 9.29 5.87 -3.66
C ASN A 10 8.19 6.82 -3.18
N ALA A 11 8.55 7.87 -2.45
CA ALA A 11 7.60 8.86 -1.93
C ALA A 11 6.76 9.52 -3.05
N ALA A 12 7.28 9.61 -4.27
CA ALA A 12 6.59 10.15 -5.43
C ALA A 12 5.48 9.22 -5.99
N GLY A 13 5.53 7.91 -5.72
CA GLY A 13 4.61 6.92 -6.28
C GLY A 13 3.38 6.62 -5.43
N GLY A 14 3.25 7.28 -4.27
CA GLY A 14 2.23 6.98 -3.29
C GLY A 14 2.51 5.69 -2.52
N ALA A 15 2.61 5.83 -1.20
CA ALA A 15 2.71 4.71 -0.26
C ALA A 15 1.50 4.74 0.66
N CYS A 16 0.94 3.59 0.98
CA CYS A 16 0.00 3.48 2.09
C CYS A 16 0.76 2.93 3.31
N GLN A 17 0.60 3.58 4.45
CA GLN A 17 1.11 3.08 5.73
C GLN A 17 -0.07 2.58 6.54
N ALA A 18 -0.05 1.30 6.90
CA ALA A 18 -1.08 0.66 7.71
C ALA A 18 -0.42 -0.20 8.78
N MET A 19 -0.90 -0.10 10.03
CA MET A 19 -0.39 -0.86 11.17
C MET A 19 1.15 -0.82 11.32
N GLY A 20 1.77 0.33 11.00
CA GLY A 20 3.23 0.51 11.07
C GLY A 20 4.01 -0.08 9.88
N HIS A 21 3.34 -0.71 8.92
CA HIS A 21 3.95 -1.26 7.70
C HIS A 21 3.67 -0.36 6.49
N VAL A 22 4.64 -0.29 5.58
CA VAL A 22 4.53 0.50 4.34
C VAL A 22 4.28 -0.44 3.16
N PHE A 23 3.37 -0.03 2.29
CA PHE A 23 2.99 -0.76 1.08
C PHE A 23 2.87 0.21 -0.09
N HIS A 24 3.15 -0.24 -1.31
CA HIS A 24 2.76 0.52 -2.50
C HIS A 24 1.24 0.61 -2.57
N ARG A 25 0.70 1.70 -3.13
CA ARG A 25 -0.75 1.82 -3.39
C ARG A 25 -1.33 0.60 -4.12
N ALA A 26 -0.62 0.09 -5.13
CA ALA A 26 -1.02 -1.12 -5.86
C ALA A 26 -0.87 -2.42 -5.05
N CYS A 27 0.05 -2.46 -4.07
CA CYS A 27 0.29 -3.64 -3.23
C CYS A 27 -0.63 -3.70 -2.01
N PHE A 28 -1.24 -2.57 -1.65
CA PHE A 28 -2.15 -2.42 -0.53
C PHE A 28 -3.57 -2.82 -0.95
N THR A 29 -3.74 -4.12 -1.20
CA THR A 29 -5.03 -4.73 -1.55
C THR A 29 -5.52 -5.62 -0.42
N CYS A 30 -6.82 -5.53 -0.11
CA CYS A 30 -7.43 -6.40 0.90
C CYS A 30 -7.44 -7.84 0.37
N SER A 31 -6.81 -8.79 1.08
CA SER A 31 -6.83 -10.20 0.66
C SER A 31 -8.20 -10.88 0.86
N MET A 32 -9.13 -10.22 1.58
CA MET A 32 -10.49 -10.73 1.82
C MET A 32 -11.49 -10.21 0.79
N CYS A 33 -11.37 -8.96 0.35
CA CYS A 33 -12.31 -8.35 -0.58
C CYS A 33 -11.73 -8.12 -1.99
N SER A 34 -10.41 -8.26 -2.17
CA SER A 34 -9.68 -7.94 -3.41
C SER A 34 -9.91 -6.53 -3.98
N GLU A 35 -10.61 -5.66 -3.25
CA GLU A 35 -10.75 -4.25 -3.58
C GLU A 35 -9.47 -3.50 -3.20
N SER A 36 -8.98 -2.69 -4.13
CA SER A 36 -7.94 -1.71 -3.86
C SER A 36 -8.49 -0.71 -2.86
N LEU A 37 -7.91 -0.68 -1.66
CA LEU A 37 -8.18 0.39 -0.71
C LEU A 37 -7.45 1.62 -1.25
N ASP A 38 -8.02 2.29 -2.25
CA ASP A 38 -7.54 3.59 -2.65
C ASP A 38 -7.67 4.52 -1.44
N CYS A 39 -6.51 4.98 -0.98
CA CYS A 39 -6.41 6.00 0.05
C CYS A 39 -6.75 7.36 -0.58
N GLU A 40 -7.95 7.50 -1.17
CA GLU A 40 -8.49 8.74 -1.76
C GLU A 40 -9.84 9.16 -1.19
N HIS A 41 -10.22 8.67 0.00
CA HIS A 41 -11.20 9.33 0.83
C HIS A 41 -10.75 9.32 2.28
N PHE A 42 -9.82 10.22 2.63
CA PHE A 42 -9.83 11.13 3.80
C PHE A 42 -8.64 12.11 3.70
#